data_AF-A0A7S0NVI3-F1
#
_entry.id   AF-A0A7S0NVI3-F1
#
_cell.length_a   1.000
_cell.length_b   1.000
_cell.length_c   1.000
_cell.angle_alpha   90.00
_cell.angle_beta   90.00
_cell.angle_gamma   90.00
#
_symmetry.space_group_name_H-M   'P 1'
#
loop_
_entity.id
_entity.type
_entity.pdbx_description
1 polymer ?
#
loop_
_entity_poly.entity_id
_entity_poly.type
_entity_poly.pdbx_seq_one_letter_code
_entity_poly.pdbx_strand_id
1 'polypeptide(L)'
;LIDAPARASKLAELWKQLGVLEALVRGPFAAGEALTEADFTLWPTLACFFTYMLPKFGWGNVMDDEANFPKLKAWHAAVGGLPAAQRVKEEVMGGLLEWEKKGRFHPILEQVAAHPELKWQFP
;
A
#
# COMPACT_ATOMS: atom_id res chain seq x y z
N LEU A 1 1.25 20.50 -6.69
CA LEU A 1 0.83 19.31 -5.90
C LEU A 1 -0.68 19.13 -6.10
N ILE A 2 -1.21 17.91 -5.96
CA ILE A 2 -2.66 17.70 -5.88
C ILE A 2 -3.21 18.41 -4.63
N ASP A 3 -4.43 18.95 -4.72
CA ASP A 3 -5.10 19.59 -3.58
C ASP A 3 -5.60 18.56 -2.54
N ALA A 4 -6.03 19.06 -1.38
CA ALA A 4 -6.43 18.22 -0.25
C ALA A 4 -7.69 17.39 -0.56
N PRO A 5 -8.79 17.95 -1.12
CA PRO A 5 -9.97 17.16 -1.49
C PRO A 5 -9.68 16.07 -2.54
N ALA A 6 -8.87 16.36 -3.55
CA ALA A 6 -8.48 15.39 -4.56
C ALA A 6 -7.63 14.28 -3.94
N ARG A 7 -6.73 14.60 -3.02
CA ARG A 7 -5.95 13.58 -2.29
C ARG A 7 -6.83 12.68 -1.44
N ALA A 8 -7.73 13.25 -0.64
CA ALA A 8 -8.67 12.48 0.16
C ALA A 8 -9.53 11.54 -0.72
N SER A 9 -9.98 12.04 -1.88
CA SER A 9 -10.69 11.24 -2.87
C SER A 9 -9.85 10.10 -3.45
N LYS A 10 -8.54 10.30 -3.65
CA LYS A 10 -7.63 9.24 -4.09
C LYS A 10 -7.42 8.17 -3.02
N LEU A 11 -7.36 8.54 -1.73
CA LEU A 11 -7.29 7.58 -0.63
C LEU A 11 -8.57 6.71 -0.57
N ALA A 12 -9.74 7.30 -0.83
CA ALA A 12 -10.98 6.54 -0.98
C ALA A 12 -10.93 5.55 -2.14
N GLU A 13 -10.35 5.96 -3.28
CA GLU A 13 -10.17 5.08 -4.43
C GLU A 13 -9.18 3.94 -4.11
N LEU A 14 -8.11 4.18 -3.34
CA LEU A 14 -7.21 3.11 -2.90
C LEU A 14 -7.96 2.03 -2.11
N TRP A 15 -8.82 2.42 -1.16
CA TRP A 15 -9.66 1.47 -0.40
C TRP A 15 -10.54 0.63 -1.32
N LYS A 16 -11.22 1.28 -2.27
CA LYS A 16 -12.06 0.60 -3.25
C LYS A 16 -11.26 -0.40 -4.09
N GLN A 17 -10.07 0.00 -4.55
CA GLN A 17 -9.20 -0.86 -5.37
C GLN A 17 -8.63 -2.04 -4.57
N LEU A 18 -8.37 -1.90 -3.27
CA LEU A 18 -8.04 -3.04 -2.40
C LEU A 18 -9.18 -4.06 -2.38
N GLY A 19 -10.44 -3.63 -2.28
CA GLY A 19 -11.60 -4.53 -2.38
C GLY A 19 -11.71 -5.23 -3.75
N VAL A 20 -11.36 -4.54 -4.84
CA VAL A 20 -11.30 -5.14 -6.18
C VAL A 20 -10.18 -6.19 -6.27
N LEU A 21 -8.99 -5.87 -5.77
CA LEU A 21 -7.86 -6.79 -5.76
C LEU A 21 -8.17 -8.02 -4.89
N GLU A 22 -8.75 -7.83 -3.70
CA GLU A 22 -9.23 -8.92 -2.85
C GLU A 22 -10.15 -9.84 -3.64
N ALA A 23 -11.14 -9.30 -4.35
CA ALA A 23 -12.05 -10.09 -5.18
C ALA A 23 -11.34 -10.88 -6.30
N LEU A 24 -10.28 -10.31 -6.90
CA LEU A 24 -9.58 -10.87 -8.05
C LEU A 24 -8.49 -11.88 -7.70
N VAL A 25 -7.85 -11.77 -6.53
CA VAL A 25 -6.82 -12.73 -6.09
C VAL A 25 -7.41 -14.13 -6.00
N ARG A 26 -6.73 -15.09 -6.64
CA ARG A 26 -7.16 -16.49 -6.70
C ARG A 26 -6.41 -17.39 -5.73
N GLY A 27 -5.17 -17.03 -5.37
CA GLY A 27 -4.35 -17.74 -4.39
C GLY A 27 -3.68 -19.00 -4.96
N PRO A 28 -2.52 -19.41 -4.42
CA PRO A 28 -1.66 -18.68 -3.48
C PRO A 28 -1.00 -17.41 -4.09
N PHE A 29 -0.93 -17.30 -5.42
CA PHE A 29 -0.46 -16.12 -6.15
C PHE A 29 -1.63 -15.34 -6.76
N ALA A 30 -1.37 -14.15 -7.31
CA ALA A 30 -2.40 -13.21 -7.75
C ALA A 30 -3.38 -13.87 -8.74
N ALA A 31 -2.86 -14.64 -9.69
CA ALA A 31 -3.63 -15.32 -10.73
C ALA A 31 -3.92 -16.81 -10.47
N GLY A 32 -3.44 -17.39 -9.37
CA GLY A 32 -3.64 -18.81 -9.03
C GLY A 32 -2.39 -19.49 -8.46
N GLU A 33 -2.13 -20.73 -8.90
CA GLU A 33 -1.05 -21.61 -8.38
C GLU A 33 0.38 -21.23 -8.80
N ALA A 34 0.53 -20.38 -9.82
CA ALA A 34 1.84 -20.01 -10.35
C ALA A 34 2.10 -18.51 -10.20
N LEU A 35 3.36 -18.16 -9.96
CA LEU A 35 3.82 -16.78 -10.03
C LEU A 35 3.65 -16.23 -11.44
N THR A 36 3.22 -14.98 -11.50
CA THR A 36 3.03 -14.23 -12.75
C THR A 36 3.58 -12.82 -12.61
N GLU A 37 3.62 -12.10 -13.73
CA GLU A 37 3.95 -10.68 -13.74
C GLU A 37 3.01 -9.83 -12.87
N ALA A 38 1.78 -10.29 -12.63
CA ALA A 38 0.85 -9.63 -11.71
C ALA A 38 1.41 -9.56 -10.28
N ASP A 39 2.05 -10.64 -9.80
CA ASP A 39 2.66 -10.68 -8.48
C ASP A 39 3.82 -9.69 -8.38
N PHE A 40 4.67 -9.67 -9.41
CA PHE A 40 5.85 -8.80 -9.45
C PHE A 40 5.49 -7.31 -9.58
N THR A 41 4.34 -7.01 -10.20
CA THR A 41 3.84 -5.64 -10.35
C THR A 41 3.15 -5.15 -9.08
N LEU A 42 2.31 -6.00 -8.46
CA LEU A 42 1.48 -5.62 -7.33
C LEU A 42 2.25 -5.61 -6.01
N TRP A 43 3.10 -6.60 -5.77
CA TRP A 43 3.67 -6.82 -4.44
C TRP A 43 4.53 -5.65 -3.96
N PRO A 44 5.46 -5.07 -4.74
CA PRO A 44 6.24 -3.92 -4.27
C PRO A 44 5.36 -2.72 -3.89
N THR A 45 4.27 -2.50 -4.63
CA THR A 45 3.29 -1.44 -4.36
C THR A 45 2.64 -1.63 -2.99
N LEU A 46 2.10 -2.82 -2.74
CA LEU A 46 1.36 -3.11 -1.52
C LEU A 46 2.28 -3.36 -0.30
N ALA A 47 3.43 -4.01 -0.50
CA ALA A 47 4.35 -4.37 0.57
C ALA A 47 5.27 -3.22 1.01
N CYS A 48 5.58 -2.27 0.13
CA CYS A 48 6.53 -1.18 0.40
C CYS A 48 5.86 0.18 0.44
N PHE A 49 5.15 0.57 -0.63
CA PHE A 49 4.58 1.91 -0.68
C PHE A 49 3.39 2.05 0.27
N PHE A 50 2.47 1.08 0.30
CA PHE A 50 1.30 1.18 1.17
C PHE A 50 1.70 1.12 2.65
N THR A 51 2.54 0.15 3.02
CA THR A 51 3.03 -0.01 4.40
C THR A 51 3.82 1.19 4.91
N TYR A 52 4.53 1.92 4.03
CA TYR A 52 5.34 3.06 4.42
C TYR A 52 4.62 4.41 4.30
N MET A 53 3.77 4.58 3.29
CA MET A 53 3.16 5.87 2.96
C MET A 53 1.78 6.04 3.59
N LEU A 54 0.93 5.01 3.63
CA LEU A 54 -0.42 5.14 4.19
C LEU A 54 -0.45 5.52 5.68
N PRO A 55 0.50 5.10 6.54
CA PRO A 55 0.54 5.55 7.92
C PRO A 55 0.66 7.08 8.09
N LYS A 56 1.19 7.80 7.09
CA LYS A 56 1.25 9.28 7.09
C LYS A 56 -0.15 9.93 7.01
N PHE A 57 -1.17 9.15 6.64
CA PHE A 57 -2.57 9.54 6.60
C PHE A 57 -3.40 8.93 7.75
N GLY A 58 -2.75 8.23 8.71
CA GLY A 58 -3.41 7.59 9.85
C GLY A 58 -3.86 6.13 9.62
N TRP A 59 -3.54 5.54 8.47
CA TRP A 59 -3.92 4.14 8.20
C TRP A 59 -3.06 3.15 8.99
N GLY A 60 -3.66 2.02 9.35
CA GLY A 60 -2.93 0.83 9.79
C GLY A 60 -2.24 0.11 8.62
N ASN A 61 -1.57 -1.01 8.93
CA ASN A 61 -1.05 -1.88 7.88
C ASN A 61 -2.19 -2.67 7.23
N VAL A 62 -2.64 -2.21 6.06
CA VAL A 62 -3.70 -2.86 5.28
C VAL A 62 -3.37 -4.31 4.87
N MET A 63 -2.10 -4.71 4.85
CA MET A 63 -1.71 -6.08 4.52
C MET A 63 -1.84 -7.04 5.71
N ASP A 64 -2.05 -6.50 6.92
CA ASP A 64 -2.34 -7.28 8.13
C ASP A 64 -3.85 -7.34 8.43
N ASP A 65 -4.67 -6.61 7.67
CA ASP A 65 -6.12 -6.52 7.83
C ASP A 65 -6.84 -7.76 7.28
N GLU A 66 -6.93 -8.77 8.14
CA GLU A 66 -7.63 -10.01 7.83
C GLU A 66 -9.15 -9.86 7.85
N ALA A 67 -9.68 -8.82 8.49
CA ALA A 67 -11.13 -8.60 8.55
C ALA A 67 -11.67 -8.19 7.18
N ASN A 68 -10.91 -7.38 6.44
CA ASN A 68 -11.33 -6.89 5.13
C ASN A 68 -10.68 -7.64 3.94
N PHE A 69 -9.42 -8.08 4.07
CA PHE A 69 -8.64 -8.58 2.93
C PHE A 69 -7.88 -9.91 3.19
N PRO A 70 -8.58 -11.00 3.54
CA PRO A 70 -7.94 -12.27 3.87
C PRO A 70 -7.14 -12.88 2.71
N LYS A 71 -7.61 -12.77 1.45
CA LYS A 71 -6.89 -13.32 0.29
C LYS A 71 -5.65 -12.52 -0.03
N LEU A 72 -5.72 -11.18 0.03
CA LEU A 72 -4.56 -10.33 -0.14
C LEU A 72 -3.53 -10.55 0.96
N LYS A 73 -3.94 -10.74 2.22
CA LYS A 73 -3.02 -11.08 3.31
C LYS A 73 -2.27 -12.38 3.02
N ALA A 74 -2.99 -13.44 2.63
CA ALA A 74 -2.39 -14.73 2.29
C ALA A 74 -1.44 -14.63 1.09
N TRP A 75 -1.86 -13.94 0.02
CA TRP A 75 -1.05 -13.66 -1.16
C TRP A 75 0.21 -12.86 -0.81
N HIS A 76 0.08 -11.80 -0.02
CA HIS A 76 1.19 -10.94 0.39
C HIS A 76 2.23 -11.72 1.20
N ALA A 77 1.80 -12.62 2.07
CA ALA A 77 2.67 -13.53 2.81
C ALA A 77 3.37 -14.54 1.87
N ALA A 78 2.66 -15.14 0.93
CA ALA A 78 3.21 -16.09 -0.02
C ALA A 78 4.29 -15.47 -0.91
N VAL A 79 4.01 -14.32 -1.53
CA VAL A 79 4.99 -13.60 -2.35
C VAL A 79 6.12 -13.02 -1.50
N GLY A 80 5.80 -12.53 -0.29
CA GLY A 80 6.79 -12.00 0.65
C GLY A 80 7.80 -13.05 1.12
N GLY A 81 7.44 -14.33 1.15
CA GLY A 81 8.37 -15.41 1.48
C GLY A 81 9.48 -15.62 0.44
N LEU A 82 9.38 -15.01 -0.75
CA LEU A 82 10.35 -15.20 -1.81
C LEU A 82 11.63 -14.37 -1.58
N PRO A 83 12.83 -14.94 -1.78
CA PRO A 83 14.09 -14.19 -1.68
C PRO A 83 14.15 -12.96 -2.61
N ALA A 84 13.53 -13.06 -3.79
CA ALA A 84 13.47 -11.94 -4.73
C ALA A 84 12.62 -10.79 -4.19
N ALA A 85 11.50 -11.07 -3.53
CA ALA A 85 10.64 -10.06 -2.94
C ALA A 85 11.36 -9.31 -1.81
N GLN A 86 12.11 -10.01 -0.97
CA GLN A 86 12.90 -9.40 0.10
C GLN A 86 13.98 -8.43 -0.44
N ARG A 87 14.71 -8.83 -1.50
CA ARG A 87 15.69 -7.93 -2.15
C ARG A 87 15.05 -6.67 -2.71
N VAL A 88 13.90 -6.80 -3.38
CA VAL A 88 13.16 -5.64 -3.91
C VAL A 88 12.68 -4.74 -2.78
N LYS A 89 12.21 -5.31 -1.68
CA LYS A 89 11.79 -4.54 -0.51
C LYS A 89 12.94 -3.74 0.08
N GLU A 90 14.12 -4.33 0.23
CA GLU A 90 15.30 -3.62 0.73
C GLU A 90 15.65 -2.40 -0.15
N GLU A 91 15.66 -2.59 -1.48
CA GLU A 91 15.94 -1.51 -2.43
C GLU A 91 14.90 -0.38 -2.36
N VAL A 92 13.61 -0.72 -2.45
CA VAL A 92 12.52 0.25 -2.46
C VAL A 92 12.46 1.00 -1.13
N MET A 93 12.59 0.30 -0.01
CA MET A 93 12.57 0.93 1.31
C MET A 93 13.77 1.84 1.53
N GLY A 94 14.96 1.48 1.02
CA GLY A 94 16.12 2.37 1.02
C GLY A 94 15.83 3.72 0.35
N GLY A 95 15.19 3.69 -0.83
CA GLY A 95 14.77 4.90 -1.53
C GLY A 95 13.73 5.73 -0.77
N LEU A 96 12.72 5.06 -0.19
CA LEU A 96 11.66 5.72 0.58
C LEU A 96 12.20 6.41 1.84
N LEU A 97 13.13 5.78 2.55
CA LEU A 97 13.79 6.35 3.73
C LEU A 97 14.64 7.57 3.37
N GLU A 98 15.34 7.54 2.23
CA GLU A 98 16.08 8.71 1.75
C GLU A 98 15.14 9.86 1.36
N TRP A 99 13.97 9.58 0.82
CA TRP A 99 12.95 10.60 0.56
C TRP A 99 12.41 11.23 1.83
N GLU A 100 12.20 10.43 2.88
CA GLU A 100 11.80 10.91 4.21
C GLU A 100 12.85 11.86 4.80
N LYS A 101 14.13 11.48 4.79
CA LYS A 101 15.22 12.34 5.27
C LYS A 101 15.29 13.68 4.54
N LYS A 102 14.91 13.70 3.25
CA LYS A 102 14.86 14.91 2.42
C LYS A 102 13.56 15.71 2.59
N GLY A 103 12.69 15.33 3.52
CA GLY A 103 11.43 16.01 3.81
C GLY A 103 10.39 15.89 2.70
N ARG A 104 10.51 14.90 1.79
CA ARG A 104 9.61 14.74 0.63
C ARG A 104 8.13 14.65 1.04
N PHE A 105 7.86 14.13 2.24
CA PHE A 105 6.52 13.92 2.75
C PHE A 105 6.01 15.04 3.67
N HIS A 106 6.85 16.02 4.05
CA HIS A 106 6.42 17.13 4.91
C HIS A 106 5.21 17.90 4.33
N PRO A 107 5.18 18.26 3.04
CA PRO A 107 4.03 18.97 2.48
C PRO A 107 2.73 18.15 2.53
N ILE A 108 2.84 16.82 2.57
CA ILE A 108 1.69 15.93 2.70
C ILE A 108 1.18 15.95 4.14
N LEU A 109 2.09 15.83 5.12
CA LEU A 109 1.75 15.87 6.55
C LEU A 109 1.12 17.23 6.94
N GLU A 110 1.69 18.33 6.45
CA GLU A 110 1.14 19.68 6.62
C GLU A 110 -0.27 19.80 6.03
N GLN A 111 -0.48 19.28 4.82
CA GLN A 111 -1.79 19.29 4.17
C GLN A 111 -2.83 18.47 4.94
N VAL A 112 -2.46 17.30 5.47
CA VAL A 112 -3.36 16.47 6.29
C VAL A 112 -3.71 17.19 7.59
N ALA A 113 -2.73 17.79 8.26
CA ALA A 113 -2.94 18.53 9.50
C ALA A 113 -3.80 19.79 9.31
N ALA A 114 -3.68 20.47 8.16
CA ALA A 114 -4.44 21.66 7.83
C ALA A 114 -5.92 21.38 7.50
N HIS A 115 -6.28 20.12 7.25
CA HIS A 115 -7.60 19.73 6.76
C HIS A 115 -8.18 18.55 7.57
N PRO A 116 -8.36 18.67 8.89
CA PRO A 116 -8.88 17.60 9.75
C PRO A 116 -10.34 17.22 9.44
N GLU A 117 -11.07 18.07 8.71
CA GLU A 117 -12.44 17.83 8.26
C GLU A 117 -12.54 16.77 7.15
N LEU A 118 -11.44 16.47 6.45
CA LEU A 118 -11.42 15.51 5.36
C LEU A 118 -11.19 14.08 5.87
N LYS A 119 -11.77 13.11 5.17
CA LYS A 119 -11.55 11.69 5.48
C LYS A 119 -10.23 11.20 4.87
N TRP A 120 -9.20 11.11 5.71
CA TRP A 120 -7.86 10.66 5.31
C TRP A 120 -7.67 9.15 5.38
N GLN A 121 -8.45 8.45 6.21
CA GLN A 121 -8.33 7.00 6.43
C GLN A 121 -9.65 6.26 6.24
N PHE A 122 -9.50 4.98 5.90
CA PHE A 122 -10.58 4.03 5.68
C PHE A 122 -10.35 2.82 6.61
N PRO A 123 -11.40 2.01 6.87
CA PRO A 123 -11.34 0.91 7.83
C PRO A 123 -10.18 -0.07 7.61
#